data_AF-A0A0J7KU80-F1
#
_entry.id   AF-A0A0J7KU80-F1
#
_cell.length_a   1.000
_cell.length_b   1.000
_cell.length_c   1.000
_cell.angle_alpha   90.00
_cell.angle_beta   90.00
_cell.angle_gamma   90.00
#
_symmetry.space_group_name_H-M   'P 1'
#
loop_
_entity.id
_entity.type
_entity.pdbx_description
1 polymer ?
#
loop_
_entity_poly.entity_id
_entity_poly.type
_entity_poly.pdbx_seq_one_letter_code
_entity_poly.pdbx_strand_id
1 'polypeptide(L)'
;MMRKIEIFSALIILLGIIFYYWILENHFSGRKIVLSVLIILNIIGLIVNIKHFYSFRKGTYVSYIGYLATIAFMAITMMLQLLELVK
;
A
#
# COMPACT_ATOMS: atom_id res chain seq x y z
N MET A 1 26.06 9.11 -3.67
CA MET A 1 24.78 9.46 -4.33
C MET A 1 23.86 8.25 -4.20
N MET A 2 22.92 8.25 -3.25
CA MET A 2 22.00 7.12 -3.06
C MET A 2 21.02 7.01 -4.23
N ARG A 3 20.81 5.80 -4.75
CA ARG A 3 19.88 5.57 -5.88
C ARG A 3 18.44 5.61 -5.38
N LYS A 4 17.51 6.12 -6.20
CA LYS A 4 16.07 6.22 -5.87
C LYS A 4 15.44 4.88 -5.42
N ILE A 5 15.98 3.76 -5.89
CA ILE A 5 15.57 2.41 -5.48
C ILE A 5 16.02 2.10 -4.04
N GLU A 6 17.23 2.50 -3.65
CA GLU A 6 17.76 2.25 -2.30
C GLU A 6 16.94 3.02 -1.25
N ILE A 7 16.54 4.25 -1.55
CA ILE A 7 15.66 5.06 -0.70
C ILE A 7 14.27 4.43 -0.57
N PHE A 8 13.71 3.93 -1.68
CA PHE A 8 12.40 3.27 -1.67
C PHE A 8 12.42 1.96 -0.88
N SER A 9 13.46 1.14 -1.07
CA SER A 9 13.66 -0.09 -0.30
C SER A 9 13.85 0.20 1.19
N ALA A 10 14.63 1.23 1.55
CA ALA A 10 14.81 1.65 2.94
C ALA A 10 13.49 2.09 3.58
N LEU A 11 12.63 2.79 2.84
CA LEU A 11 11.30 3.20 3.32
C LEU A 11 10.40 1.98 3.62
N ILE A 12 10.40 0.97 2.74
CA ILE A 12 9.64 -0.27 2.94
C ILE A 12 10.15 -1.03 4.16
N ILE A 13 11.47 -1.15 4.32
CA ILE A 13 12.08 -1.82 5.47
C ILE A 13 11.72 -1.10 6.77
N LEU A 14 11.78 0.24 6.80
CA LEU A 14 11.40 1.04 7.96
C LEU A 14 9.93 0.83 8.35
N LEU A 15 9.02 0.84 7.36
CA LEU A 15 7.61 0.54 7.57
C LEU A 15 7.39 -0.86 8.16
N GLY A 16 8.12 -1.86 7.65
CA GLY A 16 8.08 -3.23 8.16
C GLY A 16 8.54 -3.35 9.62
N ILE A 17 9.61 -2.63 9.99
CA ILE A 17 10.13 -2.61 11.36
C ILE A 17 9.12 -1.97 12.32
N ILE A 18 8.57 -0.79 11.98
CA ILE A 18 7.56 -0.11 12.79
C ILE A 18 6.35 -1.02 13.00
N PHE A 19 5.90 -1.66 11.92
CA PHE A 19 4.78 -2.59 11.96
C PHE A 19 5.04 -3.80 12.87
N TYR A 20 6.24 -4.39 12.80
CA TYR A 20 6.64 -5.52 13.64
C TYR A 20 6.59 -5.17 15.13
N TYR A 21 7.16 -4.03 15.53
CA TYR A 21 7.11 -3.58 16.93
C TYR A 21 5.68 -3.27 17.39
N TRP A 22 4.88 -2.64 16.54
CA TRP A 22 3.48 -2.35 16.83
C TRP A 22 2.65 -3.63 17.08
N ILE A 23 2.97 -4.73 16.38
CA ILE A 23 2.33 -6.03 16.62
C ILE A 23 2.72 -6.63 17.96
N LEU A 24 4.01 -6.59 18.28
CA LEU A 24 4.51 -7.14 19.54
C LEU A 24 3.89 -6.43 20.76
N GLU A 25 3.64 -5.13 20.66
CA GLU A 25 3.07 -4.34 21.76
C GLU A 25 1.55 -4.52 21.94
N ASN A 26 0.78 -4.79 20.87
CA ASN A 26 -0.69 -4.70 20.90
C ASN A 26 -1.44 -6.05 20.93
N HIS A 27 -0.77 -7.18 21.15
CA HIS A 27 -1.39 -8.52 21.23
C HIS A 27 -2.43 -8.78 20.10
N PHE A 28 -2.08 -8.48 18.85
CA PHE A 28 -3.01 -8.65 17.74
C PHE A 28 -3.40 -10.11 17.53
N SER A 29 -4.68 -10.34 17.23
CA SER A 29 -5.10 -11.62 16.64
C SER A 29 -4.49 -11.78 15.25
N GLY A 30 -4.26 -13.02 14.81
CA GLY A 30 -3.72 -13.31 13.47
C GLY A 30 -4.51 -12.61 12.35
N ARG A 31 -5.83 -12.44 12.53
CA ARG A 31 -6.70 -11.68 11.62
C ARG A 31 -6.30 -10.19 11.52
N LYS A 32 -6.05 -9.51 12.65
CA LYS A 32 -5.64 -8.10 12.66
C LYS A 32 -4.25 -7.90 12.07
N ILE A 33 -3.35 -8.87 12.24
CA ILE A 33 -2.03 -8.88 11.58
C ILE A 33 -2.20 -8.92 10.06
N VAL A 34 -2.99 -9.86 9.54
CA VAL A 34 -3.24 -9.98 8.10
C VAL A 34 -3.86 -8.70 7.53
N LEU A 35 -4.89 -8.14 8.19
CA LEU A 35 -5.51 -6.88 7.74
C LEU A 35 -4.51 -5.73 7.68
N SER A 36 -3.64 -5.62 8.68
CA SER A 36 -2.64 -4.55 8.72
C SER A 36 -1.55 -4.71 7.66
N VAL A 37 -1.10 -5.94 7.38
CA VAL A 37 -0.18 -6.21 6.26
C VAL A 37 -0.81 -5.82 4.92
N LEU A 38 -2.09 -6.17 4.71
CA LEU A 38 -2.80 -5.82 3.48
C LEU A 38 -2.94 -4.30 3.31
N ILE A 39 -3.16 -3.55 4.40
CA ILE A 39 -3.17 -2.08 4.39
C ILE A 39 -1.81 -1.55 3.93
N ILE A 40 -0.71 -2.04 4.51
CA ILE A 40 0.64 -1.61 4.14
C ILE A 40 0.94 -1.90 2.66
N LEU A 41 0.57 -3.08 2.17
CA LEU A 41 0.74 -3.45 0.77
C LEU A 41 -0.08 -2.54 -0.16
N ASN A 42 -1.31 -2.20 0.23
CA ASN A 42 -2.14 -1.25 -0.51
C ASN A 42 -1.50 0.15 -0.55
N ILE A 43 -0.95 0.64 0.56
CA ILE A 43 -0.24 1.93 0.62
C ILE A 43 0.98 1.92 -0.30
N ILE A 44 1.81 0.87 -0.25
CA ILE A 44 2.99 0.74 -1.11
C ILE A 44 2.57 0.73 -2.58
N GLY A 45 1.56 -0.08 -2.93
CA GLY A 45 1.07 -0.16 -4.31
C GLY A 45 0.45 1.16 -4.79
N LEU A 46 -0.21 1.94 -3.91
CA LEU A 46 -0.69 3.29 -4.25
C LEU A 46 0.47 4.23 -4.56
N ILE A 47 1.52 4.25 -3.74
CA ILE A 47 2.72 5.08 -3.96
C ILE A 47 3.36 4.74 -5.31
N VAL A 48 3.51 3.44 -5.61
CA VAL A 48 4.06 2.97 -6.89
C VAL A 48 3.16 3.40 -8.05
N ASN A 49 1.85 3.20 -7.94
CA ASN A 49 0.90 3.58 -8.98
C ASN A 49 0.90 5.09 -9.24
N ILE A 50 0.98 5.94 -8.21
CA ILE A 50 1.07 7.40 -8.38
C ILE A 50 2.30 7.78 -9.23
N LYS A 51 3.44 7.13 -8.98
CA LYS A 51 4.67 7.38 -9.77
C LYS A 51 4.50 7.03 -11.25
N HIS A 52 3.63 6.07 -11.57
CA HIS A 52 3.35 5.64 -12.94
C HIS A 52 2.15 6.35 -13.58
N PHE A 53 1.47 7.26 -12.88
CA PHE A 53 0.29 7.99 -13.38
C PHE A 53 0.50 8.57 -14.80
N TYR A 54 1.60 9.27 -15.02
CA TYR A 54 1.89 9.92 -16.29
C TYR A 54 2.13 8.93 -17.44
N SER A 55 2.66 7.74 -17.15
CA SER A 55 2.82 6.69 -18.15
C SER A 55 1.47 6.14 -18.59
N PHE A 56 0.57 5.85 -17.64
CA PHE A 56 -0.77 5.36 -17.96
C PHE A 56 -1.66 6.42 -18.62
N ARG A 57 -1.54 7.69 -18.21
CA ARG A 57 -2.27 8.81 -18.83
C ARG A 57 -1.89 9.04 -20.29
N LYS A 58 -0.62 8.78 -20.65
CA LYS A 58 -0.13 8.91 -22.04
C LYS A 58 -0.36 7.65 -22.88
N GLY A 59 -0.85 6.56 -22.28
CA GLY A 59 -1.17 5.32 -22.96
C GLY A 59 -2.53 5.35 -23.66
N THR A 60 -3.13 4.18 -23.85
CA THR A 60 -4.48 4.08 -24.42
C THR A 60 -5.55 4.49 -23.41
N TYR A 61 -6.73 4.91 -23.90
CA TYR A 61 -7.88 5.20 -23.04
C TYR A 61 -8.23 4.01 -22.13
N VAL A 62 -8.20 2.78 -22.66
CA VAL A 62 -8.45 1.56 -21.90
C VAL A 62 -7.43 1.37 -20.77
N SER A 63 -6.15 1.61 -21.05
CA SER A 63 -5.09 1.53 -20.05
C SER A 63 -5.27 2.56 -18.93
N TYR A 64 -5.70 3.78 -19.26
CA TYR A 64 -5.96 4.83 -18.28
C TYR A 64 -7.15 4.51 -17.38
N ILE A 65 -8.27 4.03 -17.95
CA ILE A 65 -9.45 3.62 -17.18
C ILE A 65 -9.14 2.42 -16.28
N GLY A 66 -8.41 1.42 -16.78
CA GLY A 66 -7.98 0.26 -15.98
C GLY A 66 -7.09 0.66 -14.80
N TYR A 67 -6.20 1.63 -15.01
CA TYR A 67 -5.39 2.21 -13.95
C TYR A 67 -6.24 2.92 -12.88
N LEU A 68 -7.20 3.76 -13.28
CA LEU A 68 -8.11 4.43 -12.34
C LEU A 68 -8.95 3.43 -11.54
N ALA A 69 -9.47 2.40 -12.20
CA ALA A 69 -10.24 1.34 -11.55
C ALA A 69 -9.40 0.57 -10.50
N THR A 70 -8.13 0.32 -10.82
CA THR A 70 -7.19 -0.32 -9.88
C THR A 70 -6.96 0.54 -8.64
N ILE A 71 -6.71 1.84 -8.80
CA ILE A 71 -6.55 2.77 -7.67
C ILE A 71 -7.82 2.82 -6.82
N ALA A 72 -8.99 2.93 -7.45
CA ALA A 72 -10.26 2.96 -6.75
C ALA A 72 -10.49 1.68 -5.94
N PHE A 73 -10.21 0.51 -6.52
CA PHE A 73 -10.32 -0.78 -5.85
C PHE A 73 -9.37 -0.89 -4.64
N MET A 74 -8.12 -0.45 -4.80
CA MET A 74 -7.15 -0.42 -3.70
C MET A 74 -7.60 0.50 -2.56
N ALA A 75 -8.15 1.68 -2.87
CA ALA A 75 -8.68 2.59 -1.86
C ALA A 75 -9.87 1.99 -1.10
N ILE A 76 -10.81 1.35 -1.82
CA ILE A 76 -11.97 0.70 -1.20
C ILE A 76 -11.55 -0.46 -0.29
N THR A 77 -10.67 -1.35 -0.78
CA THR A 77 -10.20 -2.49 0.02
C THR A 77 -9.43 -2.03 1.26
N MET A 78 -8.61 -0.99 1.15
CA MET A 78 -7.93 -0.38 2.30
C MET A 78 -8.92 0.21 3.32
N MET A 79 -9.97 0.90 2.86
CA MET A 79 -11.02 1.42 3.74
C MET A 79 -11.74 0.28 4.49
N LEU A 80 -12.08 -0.81 3.81
CA LEU A 80 -12.70 -1.98 4.43
C LEU A 80 -11.77 -2.64 5.47
N GLN A 81 -10.48 -2.76 5.16
CA GLN A 81 -9.49 -3.31 6.09
C GLN A 81 -9.35 -2.45 7.34
N LEU A 82 -9.35 -1.12 7.19
CA LEU A 82 -9.31 -0.18 8.32
C LEU A 82 -10.58 -0.28 9.18
N LEU A 83 -11.75 -0.32 8.56
CA LEU A 83 -13.02 -0.49 9.27
C LEU A 83 -13.05 -1.78 10.09
N GLU A 84 -12.57 -2.88 9.53
CA GLU A 84 -12.51 -4.17 10.24
C GLU A 84 -11.47 -4.19 11.37
N LEU A 85 -10.42 -3.35 11.28
CA LEU A 85 -9.40 -3.24 12.32
C LEU A 85 -9.90 -2.47 13.55
N VAL A 86 -10.72 -1.43 13.30
CA VAL A 86 -11.29 -0.53 14.32
C VAL A 86 -12.51 -1.14 15.02
N LYS A 87 -13.17 -2.12 14.39
CA LYS A 87 -14.25 -2.90 14.99
C LYS A 87 -13.73 -3.87 16.07
#